data_AF-A0A7Y3C7H9-F1
#
_entry.id   AF-A0A7Y3C7H9-F1
#
_cell.length_a   1.000
_cell.length_b   1.000
_cell.length_c   1.000
_cell.angle_alpha   90.00
_cell.angle_beta   90.00
_cell.angle_gamma   90.00
#
_symmetry.space_group_name_H-M   'P 1'
#
loop_
_entity.id
_entity.type
_entity.pdbx_description
1 polymer ?
#
loop_
_entity_poly.entity_id
_entity_poly.type
_entity_poly.pdbx_seq_one_letter_code
_entity_poly.pdbx_strand_id
1 'polypeptide(L)'
;MQSVNRIIFFVLALSFFQNGRAQDKVKTFYDSGNLKTEGIIKNGKRSSDWSYYFEEGNLRAIEKYRSGFIVQKKEYFESGELKVSVYMLNASNALQAYYYDREGRLIKSGLLNNDQQEIGEWLYYSDTGELIKTLKFKDGQIID
;
A
#
# COMPACT_ATOMS: atom_id res chain seq x y z
N MET A 1 35.94 4.22 -21.09
CA MET A 1 35.72 3.38 -19.89
C MET A 1 34.30 3.61 -19.44
N GLN A 2 33.35 2.76 -19.83
CA GLN A 2 31.94 2.83 -19.43
C GLN A 2 31.69 1.56 -18.63
N SER A 3 31.64 1.68 -17.30
CA SER A 3 31.34 0.56 -16.42
C SER A 3 29.85 0.22 -16.50
N VAL A 4 29.56 -0.95 -17.03
CA VAL A 4 28.22 -1.54 -17.00
C VAL A 4 27.93 -2.01 -15.57
N ASN A 5 27.10 -1.27 -14.84
CA ASN A 5 26.56 -1.74 -13.55
C ASN A 5 25.61 -2.91 -13.81
N ARG A 6 26.06 -4.12 -13.45
CA ARG A 6 25.21 -5.32 -13.43
C ARG A 6 24.40 -5.31 -12.14
N ILE A 7 23.11 -4.97 -12.25
CA ILE A 7 22.15 -5.04 -11.16
C ILE A 7 21.87 -6.53 -10.88
N ILE A 8 22.20 -7.00 -9.67
CA ILE A 8 21.86 -8.36 -9.22
C ILE A 8 20.69 -8.24 -8.25
N PHE A 9 19.47 -8.56 -8.73
CA PHE A 9 18.32 -8.73 -7.86
C PHE A 9 18.41 -10.08 -7.14
N PHE A 10 18.71 -10.08 -5.84
CA PHE A 10 18.59 -11.29 -5.01
C PHE A 10 17.16 -11.41 -4.47
N VAL A 11 16.35 -12.27 -5.09
CA VAL A 11 15.10 -12.76 -4.50
C VAL A 11 15.42 -14.02 -3.71
N LEU A 12 15.49 -13.91 -2.39
CA LEU A 12 15.58 -15.09 -1.52
C LEU A 12 14.15 -15.61 -1.29
N ALA A 13 13.81 -16.67 -2.02
CA ALA A 13 12.59 -17.45 -1.80
C ALA A 13 12.94 -18.68 -0.95
N LEU A 14 12.42 -18.74 0.29
CA LEU A 14 12.45 -19.97 1.08
C LEU A 14 11.07 -20.63 1.02
N SER A 15 11.00 -21.78 0.35
CA SER A 15 9.82 -22.63 0.30
C SER A 15 9.74 -23.48 1.57
N PHE A 16 8.66 -23.36 2.35
CA PHE A 16 8.37 -24.27 3.45
C PHE A 16 7.19 -25.18 3.06
N PHE A 17 7.43 -26.49 2.96
CA PHE A 17 6.38 -27.47 2.78
C PHE A 17 5.69 -27.73 4.12
N GLN A 18 4.48 -27.19 4.32
CA GLN A 18 3.55 -27.69 5.32
C GLN A 18 2.19 -28.00 4.66
N ASN A 19 1.72 -29.22 4.82
CA ASN A 19 0.36 -29.67 4.48
C ASN A 19 -0.06 -29.48 3.00
N GLY A 20 0.78 -29.89 2.06
CA GLY A 20 0.40 -30.05 0.65
C GLY A 20 0.13 -28.77 -0.15
N ARG A 21 0.43 -27.59 0.40
CA ARG A 21 0.34 -26.31 -0.31
C ARG A 21 1.66 -25.55 -0.13
N ALA A 22 2.49 -25.54 -1.17
CA ALA A 22 3.72 -24.75 -1.18
C ALA A 22 3.38 -23.27 -0.91
N GLN A 23 4.03 -22.69 0.09
CA GLN A 23 4.04 -21.27 0.34
C GLN A 23 5.50 -20.82 0.35
N ASP A 24 5.78 -19.78 -0.42
CA ASP A 24 7.12 -19.23 -0.55
C ASP A 24 7.16 -17.93 0.27
N LYS A 25 8.04 -17.90 1.26
CA LYS A 25 8.38 -16.65 1.93
C LYS A 25 9.33 -15.89 1.02
N VAL A 26 8.96 -14.66 0.68
CA VAL A 26 9.74 -13.79 -0.19
C VAL A 26 10.31 -12.65 0.62
N LYS A 27 11.60 -12.37 0.42
CA LYS A 27 12.25 -11.15 0.85
C LYS A 27 13.00 -10.51 -0.32
N THR A 28 12.94 -9.18 -0.41
CA THR A 28 13.76 -8.39 -1.32
C THR A 28 14.50 -7.32 -0.52
N PHE A 29 15.62 -6.86 -1.07
CA PHE A 29 16.54 -5.95 -0.39
C PHE A 29 16.85 -4.74 -1.26
N TYR A 30 17.23 -3.64 -0.63
CA TYR A 30 17.86 -2.49 -1.27
C TYR A 30 19.30 -2.84 -1.68
N ASP A 31 19.91 -1.98 -2.50
CA ASP A 31 21.32 -2.16 -2.92
C ASP A 31 22.28 -2.10 -1.72
N SER A 32 21.90 -1.38 -0.66
CA SER A 32 22.57 -1.35 0.65
C SER A 32 22.51 -2.68 1.41
N GLY A 33 21.65 -3.62 1.00
CA GLY A 33 21.39 -4.88 1.70
C GLY A 33 20.27 -4.79 2.75
N ASN A 34 19.71 -3.61 2.99
CA ASN A 34 18.60 -3.42 3.93
C ASN A 34 17.31 -4.05 3.38
N LEU A 35 16.46 -4.57 4.28
CA LEU A 35 15.20 -5.21 3.90
C LEU A 35 14.28 -4.19 3.21
N LYS A 36 13.80 -4.54 2.01
CA LYS A 36 12.94 -3.68 1.19
C LYS A 36 11.49 -4.13 1.23
N THR A 37 11.26 -5.42 1.05
CA THR A 37 9.91 -6.01 1.10
C THR A 37 9.95 -7.41 1.68
N GLU A 38 8.90 -7.81 2.38
CA GLU A 38 8.67 -9.22 2.69
C GLU A 38 7.19 -9.59 2.61
N GLY A 39 6.92 -10.87 2.36
CA GLY A 39 5.56 -11.38 2.27
C GLY A 39 5.51 -12.86 1.92
N ILE A 40 4.29 -13.34 1.66
CA ILE A 40 4.03 -14.73 1.31
C ILE A 40 3.45 -14.81 -0.10
N ILE A 41 4.00 -15.70 -0.91
CA ILE A 41 3.41 -16.14 -2.17
C ILE A 41 2.80 -17.52 -1.98
N LYS A 42 1.56 -17.70 -2.43
CA LYS A 42 0.85 -18.97 -2.43
C LYS A 42 0.27 -19.21 -3.83
N ASN A 43 0.62 -20.34 -4.44
CA ASN A 43 0.20 -20.69 -5.82
C ASN A 43 0.52 -19.58 -6.84
N GLY A 44 1.71 -18.97 -6.75
CA GLY A 44 2.14 -17.90 -7.65
C GLY A 44 1.48 -16.53 -7.42
N LYS A 45 0.63 -16.37 -6.40
CA LYS A 45 -0.02 -15.09 -6.06
C LYS A 45 0.36 -14.60 -4.67
N ARG A 46 0.42 -13.28 -4.49
CA ARG A 46 0.56 -12.66 -3.16
C ARG A 46 -0.57 -13.13 -2.24
N SER A 47 -0.22 -13.48 -1.02
CA SER A 47 -1.12 -13.96 0.02
C SER A 47 -0.73 -13.35 1.36
N SER A 48 -1.71 -13.22 2.27
CA SER A 48 -1.50 -12.63 3.61
C SER A 48 -1.09 -11.15 3.54
N ASP A 49 -0.22 -10.72 4.44
CA ASP A 49 0.24 -9.36 4.56
C ASP A 49 1.61 -9.24 3.87
N TRP A 50 1.78 -8.17 3.10
CA TRP A 50 3.02 -7.77 2.46
C TRP A 50 3.50 -6.49 3.12
N SER A 51 4.70 -6.54 3.66
CA SER A 51 5.36 -5.41 4.31
C SER A 51 6.39 -4.81 3.37
N TYR A 52 6.43 -3.49 3.33
CA TYR A 52 7.39 -2.70 2.59
C TYR A 52 8.06 -1.74 3.56
N TYR A 53 9.36 -1.58 3.42
CA TYR A 53 10.17 -0.76 4.33
C TYR A 53 10.80 0.40 3.57
N PHE A 54 11.16 1.45 4.29
CA PHE A 54 12.12 2.46 3.85
C PHE A 54 13.53 1.88 3.92
N GLU A 55 14.49 2.53 3.28
CA GLU A 55 15.88 2.05 3.26
C GLU A 55 16.50 2.02 4.66
N GLU A 56 16.11 2.95 5.54
CA GLU A 56 16.49 2.99 6.97
C GLU A 56 15.81 1.90 7.81
N GLY A 57 14.95 1.07 7.21
CA GLY A 57 14.30 -0.08 7.86
C GLY A 57 12.93 0.22 8.50
N ASN A 58 12.52 1.49 8.57
CA ASN A 58 11.19 1.85 9.05
C ASN A 58 10.10 1.30 8.13
N LEU A 59 8.94 0.94 8.70
CA LEU A 59 7.81 0.44 7.92
C LEU A 59 7.26 1.55 7.00
N ARG A 60 7.20 1.28 5.70
CA ARG A 60 6.67 2.18 4.67
C ARG A 60 5.23 1.86 4.32
N ALA A 61 4.90 0.59 4.16
CA ALA A 61 3.55 0.18 3.83
C ALA A 61 3.25 -1.27 4.24
N ILE A 62 1.96 -1.56 4.46
CA ILE A 62 1.43 -2.91 4.58
C ILE A 62 0.28 -3.07 3.59
N GLU A 63 0.29 -4.15 2.82
CA GLU A 63 -0.80 -4.55 1.94
C GLU A 63 -1.35 -5.91 2.36
N LYS A 64 -2.66 -5.99 2.59
CA LYS A 64 -3.34 -7.24 2.92
C LYS A 64 -4.07 -7.78 1.70
N TYR A 65 -3.82 -9.04 1.39
CA TYR A 65 -4.43 -9.73 0.26
C TYR A 65 -5.47 -10.76 0.70
N ARG A 66 -6.63 -10.79 0.03
CA ARG A 66 -7.64 -11.85 0.13
C ARG A 66 -7.96 -12.35 -1.27
N SER A 67 -7.82 -13.64 -1.50
CA SER A 67 -8.08 -14.28 -2.82
C SER A 67 -7.31 -13.63 -3.98
N GLY A 68 -6.15 -13.05 -3.72
CA GLY A 68 -5.30 -12.38 -4.71
C GLY A 68 -5.58 -10.88 -4.90
N PHE A 69 -6.56 -10.30 -4.22
CA PHE A 69 -6.90 -8.88 -4.29
C PHE A 69 -6.51 -8.14 -3.01
N ILE A 70 -6.04 -6.89 -3.15
CA ILE A 70 -5.76 -6.03 -2.00
C ILE A 70 -7.08 -5.67 -1.34
N VAL A 71 -7.26 -6.07 -0.08
CA VAL A 71 -8.44 -5.70 0.73
C VAL A 71 -8.15 -4.55 1.68
N GLN A 72 -6.88 -4.31 1.97
CA GLN A 72 -6.43 -3.22 2.82
C GLN A 72 -5.02 -2.80 2.43
N LYS A 73 -4.76 -1.49 2.43
CA LYS A 73 -3.42 -0.91 2.33
C LYS A 73 -3.26 0.11 3.44
N LYS A 74 -2.08 0.15 4.06
CA LYS A 74 -1.64 1.23 4.94
C LYS A 74 -0.30 1.73 4.45
N GLU A 75 -0.13 3.04 4.38
CA GLU A 75 1.16 3.68 4.12
C GLU A 75 1.50 4.60 5.28
N TYR A 76 2.79 4.74 5.54
CA TYR A 76 3.31 5.47 6.68
C TYR A 76 4.29 6.55 6.21
N PHE A 77 4.40 7.63 6.98
CA PHE A 77 5.54 8.53 6.89
C PHE A 77 6.80 7.82 7.38
N GLU A 78 7.96 8.32 6.98
CA GLU A 78 9.25 7.75 7.42
C GLU A 78 9.47 7.86 8.94
N SER A 79 8.82 8.83 9.59
CA SER A 79 8.72 9.00 11.04
C SER A 79 7.80 7.98 11.72
N GLY A 80 7.00 7.23 10.96
CA GLY A 80 6.20 6.10 11.44
C GLY A 80 4.71 6.37 11.60
N GLU A 81 4.25 7.62 11.44
CA GLU A 81 2.83 7.96 11.53
C GLU A 81 2.07 7.46 10.30
N LEU A 82 0.80 7.09 10.49
CA LEU A 82 -0.06 6.66 9.40
C LEU A 82 -0.30 7.82 8.44
N LYS A 83 -0.03 7.59 7.15
CA LYS A 83 -0.18 8.58 6.08
C LYS A 83 -1.44 8.31 5.25
N VAL A 84 -1.67 7.05 4.90
CA VAL A 84 -2.81 6.63 4.08
C VAL A 84 -3.36 5.32 4.62
N SER A 85 -4.69 5.19 4.65
CA SER A 85 -5.34 3.89 4.75
C SER A 85 -6.38 3.72 3.65
N VAL A 86 -6.37 2.55 3.02
CA VAL A 86 -7.30 2.19 1.94
C VAL A 86 -7.94 0.85 2.26
N TYR A 87 -9.25 0.75 2.08
CA TYR A 87 -10.04 -0.45 2.35
C TYR A 87 -10.93 -0.79 1.16
N MET A 88 -10.98 -2.07 0.79
CA MET A 88 -11.93 -2.53 -0.22
C MET A 88 -13.36 -2.51 0.34
N LEU A 89 -14.27 -1.90 -0.40
CA LEU A 89 -15.70 -1.96 -0.12
C LEU A 89 -16.30 -3.20 -0.79
N ASN A 90 -16.73 -4.16 0.04
CA ASN A 90 -17.23 -5.46 -0.39
C ASN A 90 -18.42 -5.39 -1.39
N ALA A 91 -19.16 -4.28 -1.42
CA ALA A 91 -20.37 -4.14 -2.23
C ALA A 91 -20.16 -3.56 -3.64
N SER A 92 -19.04 -2.91 -3.92
CA SER A 92 -18.87 -2.09 -5.14
C SER A 92 -17.52 -2.21 -5.84
N ASN A 93 -16.57 -3.01 -5.32
CA ASN A 93 -15.16 -3.01 -5.73
C ASN A 93 -14.48 -1.63 -5.64
N ALA A 94 -15.15 -0.61 -5.10
CA ALA A 94 -14.53 0.67 -4.82
C ALA A 94 -13.61 0.55 -3.60
N LEU A 95 -12.63 1.43 -3.52
CA LEU A 95 -11.69 1.49 -2.41
C LEU A 95 -11.96 2.75 -1.61
N GLN A 96 -12.31 2.62 -0.33
CA GLN A 96 -12.41 3.76 0.57
C GLN A 96 -11.01 4.17 1.01
N ALA A 97 -10.64 5.43 0.80
CA ALA A 97 -9.36 5.98 1.16
C ALA A 97 -9.49 7.07 2.25
N TYR A 98 -8.49 7.11 3.13
CA TYR A 98 -8.31 8.12 4.16
C TYR A 98 -6.85 8.58 4.14
N TYR A 99 -6.64 9.89 4.15
CA TYR A 99 -5.33 10.52 4.14
C TYR A 99 -5.15 11.31 5.41
N TYR A 100 -3.96 11.22 5.98
CA TYR A 100 -3.62 11.87 7.24
C TYR A 100 -2.36 12.72 7.07
N ASP A 101 -2.24 13.76 7.88
CA ASP A 101 -0.99 14.50 8.04
C ASP A 101 -0.05 13.85 9.07
N ARG A 102 1.09 14.50 9.34
CA ARG A 102 2.12 13.97 10.25
C ARG A 102 1.70 14.00 11.72
N GLU A 103 0.70 14.81 12.05
CA GLU A 103 0.09 14.86 13.37
C GLU A 103 -1.02 13.81 13.53
N GLY A 104 -1.31 13.04 12.47
CA GLY A 104 -2.34 12.01 12.46
C GLY A 104 -3.75 12.53 12.24
N ARG A 105 -3.92 13.81 11.84
CA ARG A 105 -5.21 14.42 11.56
C ARG A 105 -5.69 13.97 10.18
N LEU A 106 -6.97 13.64 10.07
CA LEU A 106 -7.59 13.30 8.79
C LEU A 106 -7.66 14.55 7.92
N ILE A 107 -7.01 14.54 6.76
CA ILE A 107 -6.98 15.69 5.84
C ILE A 107 -7.99 15.55 4.70
N LYS A 108 -8.21 14.32 4.22
CA LYS A 108 -9.26 14.02 3.24
C LYS A 108 -9.64 12.55 3.21
N SER A 109 -10.85 12.28 2.76
CA SER A 109 -11.32 10.91 2.50
C SER A 109 -12.29 10.86 1.33
N GLY A 110 -12.38 9.71 0.70
CA GLY A 110 -13.25 9.50 -0.46
C GLY A 110 -13.07 8.12 -1.05
N LEU A 111 -13.64 7.92 -2.24
CA LEU A 111 -13.55 6.66 -2.95
C LEU A 111 -12.50 6.73 -4.06
N LEU A 112 -11.80 5.63 -4.25
CA LEU A 112 -10.92 5.37 -5.38
C LEU A 112 -11.51 4.26 -6.25
N ASN A 113 -11.26 4.35 -7.55
CA ASN A 113 -11.44 3.22 -8.45
C ASN A 113 -10.27 2.21 -8.33
N ASN A 114 -10.33 1.13 -9.12
CA ASN A 114 -9.29 0.09 -9.11
C ASN A 114 -7.91 0.61 -9.57
N ASP A 115 -7.88 1.68 -10.36
CA ASP A 115 -6.67 2.36 -10.82
C ASP A 115 -6.15 3.41 -9.81
N GLN A 116 -6.72 3.44 -8.60
CA GLN A 116 -6.39 4.39 -7.52
C GLN A 116 -6.65 5.85 -7.90
N GLN A 117 -7.57 6.11 -8.82
CA GLN A 117 -8.02 7.47 -9.14
C GLN A 117 -9.23 7.84 -8.28
N GLU A 118 -9.29 9.11 -7.87
CA GLU A 118 -10.38 9.69 -7.10
C GLU A 118 -11.70 9.62 -7.88
N ILE A 119 -12.76 9.11 -7.24
CA ILE A 119 -14.11 9.04 -7.78
C ILE A 119 -15.14 9.47 -6.72
N GLY A 120 -16.28 9.97 -7.19
CA GLY A 120 -17.38 10.37 -6.32
C GLY A 120 -17.03 11.57 -5.46
N GLU A 121 -17.63 11.64 -4.28
CA GLU A 121 -17.42 12.75 -3.34
C GLU A 121 -16.15 12.53 -2.51
N TRP A 122 -15.36 13.60 -2.41
CA TRP A 122 -14.18 13.70 -1.59
C TRP A 122 -14.36 14.81 -0.57
N LEU A 123 -14.22 14.43 0.69
CA LEU A 123 -14.36 15.31 1.84
C LEU A 123 -12.97 15.78 2.27
N TYR A 124 -12.81 17.08 2.48
CA TYR A 124 -11.58 17.73 2.91
C TYR A 124 -11.80 18.38 4.27
N TYR A 125 -10.87 18.19 5.19
CA TYR A 125 -11.02 18.60 6.58
C TYR A 125 -9.94 19.62 6.99
N SER A 126 -10.27 20.45 7.98
CA SER A 126 -9.33 21.36 8.64
C SER A 126 -8.42 20.61 9.62
N ASP A 127 -7.45 21.33 10.16
CA ASP A 127 -6.63 20.86 11.27
C ASP A 127 -7.42 20.65 12.57
N THR A 128 -8.57 21.30 12.72
CA THR A 128 -9.53 21.06 13.81
C THR A 128 -10.46 19.88 13.54
N GLY A 129 -10.42 19.29 12.34
CA GLY A 129 -11.26 18.16 11.92
C GLY A 129 -12.63 18.56 11.36
N GLU A 130 -12.87 19.85 11.14
CA GLU A 130 -14.11 20.36 10.55
C GLU A 130 -14.10 20.15 9.03
N LEU A 131 -15.26 19.83 8.45
CA LEU A 131 -15.40 19.73 7.00
C LEU A 131 -15.22 21.11 6.36
N ILE A 132 -14.17 21.28 5.57
CA ILE A 132 -13.91 22.51 4.82
C ILE A 132 -14.68 22.51 3.51
N LYS A 133 -14.62 21.40 2.77
CA LYS A 133 -15.23 21.31 1.44
C LYS A 133 -15.46 19.87 1.02
N THR A 134 -16.42 19.73 0.11
CA THR A 134 -16.65 18.52 -0.67
C THR A 134 -16.34 18.84 -2.12
N LEU A 135 -15.58 17.98 -2.78
CA LEU A 135 -15.33 18.03 -4.22
C LEU A 135 -15.83 16.75 -4.87
N LYS A 136 -16.37 16.82 -6.08
CA LYS A 136 -16.75 15.62 -6.83
C LYS A 136 -15.71 15.30 -7.89
N PHE A 137 -15.37 14.03 -7.97
CA PHE A 137 -14.39 13.50 -8.90
C PHE A 137 -15.01 12.46 -9.83
N LYS A 138 -14.55 12.48 -11.08
CA LYS A 138 -14.75 11.39 -12.04
C LYS A 138 -13.43 11.08 -12.69
N ASP A 139 -12.98 9.83 -12.55
CA ASP A 139 -11.73 9.32 -13.13
C ASP A 139 -10.52 10.21 -12.80
N GLY A 140 -10.44 10.68 -11.55
CA GLY A 140 -9.37 11.52 -11.04
C GLY A 140 -9.48 13.02 -11.37
N GLN A 141 -10.51 13.45 -12.09
CA GLN A 141 -10.73 14.87 -12.43
C GLN A 141 -11.86 15.47 -11.60
N ILE A 142 -11.65 16.70 -11.11
CA ILE A 142 -12.69 17.48 -10.42
C ILE A 142 -13.78 17.83 -11.45
N ILE A 143 -15.03 17.61 -11.07
CA ILE A 143 -16.20 17.93 -11.89
C ILE A 143 -17.17 18.91 -11.20
N ASP A 144 -16.97 19.19 -9.91
CA ASP A 144 -17.74 20.12 -9.07
C ASP A 144 -16.92 20.49 -7.83
#